data_AF-A0A1B6GVX3-F1
#
_entry.id   AF-A0A1B6GVX3-F1
#
_cell.length_a   1.000
_cell.length_b   1.000
_cell.length_c   1.000
_cell.angle_alpha   90.00
_cell.angle_beta   90.00
_cell.angle_gamma   90.00
#
_symmetry.space_group_name_H-M   'P 1'
#
loop_
_entity.id
_entity.type
_entity.pdbx_description
1 polymer ?
#
loop_
_entity_poly.entity_id
_entity_poly.type
_entity_poly.pdbx_seq_one_letter_code
_entity_poly.pdbx_strand_id
1 'polypeptide(L)'
;IFLYKSVASQKSDLIEMSQECKNSILRPSGETFHLTGKLQKFLDGLKDLANRTYSGDETALQLVHKMKEAGAPYHMHMFPINMKTLVKYYTWDSYDVWEFGELIEETKTVWLDLDAY
;
A
#
# COMPACT_ATOMS: atom_id res chain seq x y z
N ILE A 1 8.86 -36.24 3.72
CA ILE A 1 8.59 -35.17 4.71
C ILE A 1 8.30 -33.91 3.91
N PHE A 2 7.03 -33.53 3.78
CA PHE A 2 6.65 -32.28 3.14
C PHE A 2 7.03 -31.14 4.08
N LEU A 3 8.07 -30.39 3.71
CA LEU A 3 8.44 -29.16 4.41
C LEU A 3 7.35 -28.12 4.11
N TYR A 4 6.50 -27.88 5.11
CA TYR A 4 5.78 -26.62 5.24
C TYR A 4 6.84 -25.50 5.19
N LYS A 5 7.06 -24.92 4.01
CA LYS A 5 7.67 -23.59 3.92
C LYS A 5 6.71 -22.67 4.66
N SER A 6 7.08 -22.35 5.89
CA SER A 6 6.37 -21.39 6.72
C SER A 6 6.04 -20.16 5.88
N VAL A 7 4.76 -19.79 5.85
CA VAL A 7 4.22 -18.54 5.34
C VAL A 7 4.70 -17.40 6.25
N ALA A 8 6.01 -17.23 6.34
CA ALA A 8 6.72 -16.29 7.21
C ALA A 8 7.62 -15.34 6.41
N SER A 9 7.61 -15.44 5.07
CA SER A 9 8.53 -14.74 4.17
C SER A 9 7.87 -13.61 3.37
N GLN A 10 6.74 -13.06 3.83
CA GLN A 10 6.04 -11.99 3.10
C GLN A 10 5.44 -10.88 3.99
N LYS A 11 5.90 -10.73 5.24
CA LYS A 11 5.72 -9.48 5.98
C LYS A 11 6.81 -8.50 5.55
N SER A 12 6.77 -8.04 4.31
CA SER A 12 7.45 -6.78 3.98
C SER A 12 6.87 -5.70 4.88
N ASP A 13 7.73 -4.91 5.52
CA ASP A 13 7.31 -3.82 6.39
C ASP A 13 6.37 -2.90 5.59
N LEU A 14 5.18 -2.60 6.11
CA LEU A 14 4.23 -1.71 5.44
C LEU A 14 4.87 -0.35 5.12
N ILE A 15 5.81 0.11 5.95
CA ILE A 15 6.58 1.34 5.70
C ILE A 15 7.40 1.20 4.41
N GLU A 16 8.11 0.08 4.23
CA GLU A 16 8.90 -0.22 3.03
C GLU A 16 8.00 -0.34 1.79
N MET A 17 6.90 -1.09 1.89
CA MET A 17 5.93 -1.24 0.80
C MET A 17 5.34 0.11 0.37
N SER A 18 5.05 0.97 1.35
CA SER A 18 4.55 2.31 1.08
C SER A 18 5.58 3.17 0.32
N GLN A 19 6.86 3.02 0.65
CA GLN A 19 7.96 3.70 -0.02
C GLN A 19 8.16 3.16 -1.44
N GLU A 20 8.02 1.85 -1.64
CA GLU A 20 8.02 1.26 -2.97
C GLU A 20 6.88 1.78 -3.85
N CYS A 21 5.66 1.88 -3.32
CA CYS A 21 4.52 2.44 -4.05
C CYS A 21 4.81 3.88 -4.47
N LYS A 22 5.34 4.70 -3.55
CA LYS A 22 5.78 6.07 -3.84
C LYS A 22 6.83 6.10 -4.95
N ASN A 23 7.83 5.21 -4.90
CA ASN A 23 8.88 5.15 -5.91
C ASN A 23 8.32 4.76 -7.28
N SER A 24 7.41 3.80 -7.34
CA SER A 24 6.73 3.40 -8.59
C SER A 24 5.83 4.49 -9.16
N ILE A 25 5.25 5.36 -8.33
CA ILE A 25 4.50 6.54 -8.79
C ILE A 25 5.45 7.64 -9.29
N LEU A 26 6.54 7.92 -8.57
CA LEU A 26 7.50 8.99 -8.91
C LEU A 26 8.37 8.68 -10.12
N ARG A 27 8.83 7.43 -10.20
CA ARG A 27 9.76 6.92 -11.19
C ARG A 27 9.17 5.63 -11.75
N PRO A 28 8.14 5.74 -12.60
CA PRO A 28 7.47 4.58 -13.12
C PRO A 28 8.49 3.71 -13.87
N SER A 29 8.54 2.44 -13.46
CA SER A 29 9.46 1.43 -13.95
C SER A 29 8.79 0.06 -13.93
N GLY A 30 9.07 -0.76 -14.94
CA GLY A 30 8.48 -2.10 -15.07
C GLY A 30 7.10 -2.10 -15.73
N GLU A 31 6.38 -3.21 -15.62
CA GLU A 31 5.08 -3.43 -16.25
C GLU A 31 3.91 -2.83 -15.45
N THR A 32 2.77 -2.63 -16.12
CA THR A 32 1.48 -2.14 -15.59
C THR A 32 1.08 -2.79 -14.27
N PHE A 33 1.01 -4.12 -14.23
CA PHE A 33 0.61 -4.91 -13.06
C PHE A 33 1.53 -4.75 -11.86
N HIS A 34 2.72 -4.19 -12.06
CA HIS A 34 3.71 -4.03 -11.01
C HIS A 34 3.32 -2.91 -10.03
N LEU A 35 2.69 -1.82 -10.47
CA LEU A 35 2.25 -0.76 -9.55
C LEU A 35 0.92 -1.11 -8.87
N THR A 36 -0.11 -1.49 -9.62
CA THR A 36 -1.42 -1.84 -9.03
C THR A 36 -1.31 -3.05 -8.10
N GLY A 37 -0.50 -4.06 -8.47
CA GLY A 37 -0.21 -5.19 -7.59
C GLY A 37 0.55 -4.83 -6.30
N LYS A 38 1.41 -3.79 -6.31
CA LYS A 38 2.06 -3.29 -5.09
C LYS A 38 1.07 -2.55 -4.18
N LEU A 39 0.20 -1.73 -4.78
CA LEU A 39 -0.85 -1.03 -4.05
C LEU A 39 -1.84 -2.01 -3.41
N GLN A 40 -2.28 -3.03 -4.15
CA GLN A 40 -3.15 -4.08 -3.61
C GLN A 40 -2.51 -4.79 -2.41
N LYS A 41 -1.23 -5.22 -2.53
CA LYS A 41 -0.53 -5.86 -1.42
C LYS A 41 -0.39 -4.95 -0.21
N PHE A 42 -0.12 -3.66 -0.42
CA PHE A 42 -0.05 -2.69 0.66
C PHE A 42 -1.41 -2.55 1.34
N LEU A 43 -2.49 -2.42 0.57
CA LEU A 43 -3.85 -2.31 1.07
C LEU A 43 -4.27 -3.55 1.87
N ASP A 44 -3.96 -4.76 1.37
CA ASP A 44 -4.26 -6.01 2.08
C ASP A 44 -3.54 -6.07 3.43
N GLY A 45 -2.26 -5.68 3.46
CA GLY A 45 -1.49 -5.60 4.70
C GLY A 45 -1.99 -4.51 5.65
N LEU A 46 -2.47 -3.38 5.11
CA LEU A 46 -3.05 -2.31 5.90
C LEU A 46 -4.39 -2.73 6.52
N LYS A 47 -5.23 -3.48 5.78
CA LYS A 47 -6.47 -4.06 6.29
C LYS A 47 -6.20 -5.09 7.40
N ASP A 48 -5.18 -5.95 7.23
CA ASP A 48 -4.74 -6.86 8.30
C ASP A 48 -4.30 -6.07 9.55
N LEU A 49 -3.51 -5.02 9.36
CA LEU A 49 -3.08 -4.14 10.44
C LEU A 49 -4.27 -3.49 11.16
N ALA A 50 -5.25 -2.98 10.41
CA ALA A 50 -6.47 -2.40 10.96
C ALA A 50 -7.25 -3.41 11.80
N ASN A 51 -7.53 -4.59 11.26
CA ASN A 51 -8.26 -5.64 11.95
C ASN A 51 -7.57 -6.08 13.24
N ARG A 52 -6.24 -6.23 13.22
CA ARG A 52 -5.46 -6.59 14.42
C ARG A 52 -5.46 -5.46 15.45
N THR A 53 -5.36 -4.22 15.00
CA THR A 53 -5.43 -3.03 15.87
C THR A 53 -6.78 -2.94 16.58
N TYR A 54 -7.88 -3.11 15.85
CA TYR A 54 -9.23 -3.12 16.42
C TYR A 54 -9.50 -4.33 17.34
N SER A 55 -8.76 -5.42 17.15
CA SER A 55 -8.81 -6.59 18.03
C SER A 55 -7.98 -6.42 19.31
N GLY A 56 -7.31 -5.28 19.50
CA GLY A 56 -6.49 -4.99 20.69
C GLY A 56 -5.08 -5.58 20.65
N ASP A 57 -4.55 -5.94 19.47
CA ASP A 57 -3.18 -6.42 19.34
C ASP A 57 -2.17 -5.27 19.56
N GLU A 58 -1.46 -5.30 20.70
CA GLU A 58 -0.46 -4.29 21.06
C GLU A 58 0.67 -4.15 20.03
N THR A 59 1.05 -5.24 19.34
CA THR A 59 2.10 -5.18 18.31
C THR A 59 1.61 -4.47 17.06
N ALA A 60 0.32 -4.60 16.74
CA ALA A 60 -0.32 -3.88 15.65
C ALA A 60 -0.40 -2.38 15.97
N LEU A 61 -0.83 -2.02 17.18
CA LEU A 61 -0.83 -0.63 17.66
C LEU A 61 0.57 0.01 17.59
N GLN A 62 1.60 -0.69 18.05
CA GLN A 62 2.98 -0.21 17.93
C GLN A 62 3.42 0.00 16.48
N LEU A 63 2.98 -0.87 15.55
CA LEU A 63 3.29 -0.70 14.13
C LEU A 63 2.56 0.51 13.54
N VAL A 64 1.30 0.75 13.91
CA VAL A 64 0.56 1.97 13.53
C VAL A 64 1.32 3.22 13.99
N HIS A 65 1.79 3.26 15.25
CA HIS A 65 2.59 4.38 15.74
C HIS A 65 3.89 4.57 14.95
N LYS A 66 4.63 3.49 14.67
CA LYS A 66 5.84 3.56 13.84
C LYS A 66 5.56 4.09 12.44
N MET A 67 4.45 3.69 11.83
CA MET A 67 4.03 4.21 10.53
C MET A 67 3.77 5.71 10.60
N LYS A 68 3.07 6.20 11.64
CA LYS A 68 2.82 7.63 11.86
C LYS A 68 4.12 8.41 12.06
N GLU A 69 5.03 7.92 12.91
CA GLU A 69 6.34 8.53 13.16
C GLU A 69 7.21 8.61 11.89
N ALA A 70 7.14 7.57 11.05
CA ALA A 70 7.82 7.54 9.77
C ALA A 70 7.17 8.47 8.71
N GLY A 71 5.94 8.97 8.96
CA GLY A 71 5.16 9.73 7.99
C GLY A 71 4.55 8.87 6.88
N ALA A 72 4.42 7.55 7.10
CA ALA A 72 3.71 6.65 6.20
C ALA A 72 2.18 6.80 6.37
N PRO A 73 1.37 6.42 5.36
CA PRO A 73 1.73 5.90 4.05
C PRO A 73 2.30 6.97 3.10
N TYR A 74 3.51 6.76 2.59
CA TYR A 74 4.23 7.73 1.76
C TYR A 74 3.57 8.04 0.42
N HIS A 75 2.95 7.04 -0.22
CA HIS A 75 2.30 7.22 -1.52
C HIS A 75 1.00 8.03 -1.42
N MET A 76 0.42 8.16 -0.22
CA MET A 76 -0.74 9.04 0.03
C MET A 76 -0.37 10.52 0.03
N HIS A 77 0.90 10.87 0.22
CA HIS A 77 1.38 12.26 0.18
C HIS A 77 1.71 12.73 -1.25
N MET A 78 1.45 11.90 -2.26
CA MET A 78 1.81 12.18 -3.65
C MET A 78 0.74 12.96 -4.42
N PHE A 79 -0.38 13.34 -3.78
CA PHE A 79 -1.48 14.02 -4.45
C PHE A 79 -1.23 15.54 -4.63
N PRO A 80 -1.57 16.09 -5.81
CA PRO A 80 -2.12 15.42 -6.99
C PRO A 80 -1.05 14.64 -7.77
N ILE A 81 -1.38 13.40 -8.18
CA ILE A 81 -0.50 12.54 -8.98
C ILE A 81 -0.56 12.96 -10.45
N ASN A 82 0.59 13.01 -11.13
CA ASN A 82 0.64 13.27 -12.57
C ASN A 82 0.21 12.01 -13.37
N MET A 83 -1.10 11.85 -13.53
CA MET A 83 -1.70 10.70 -14.21
C MET A 83 -1.27 10.56 -15.67
N LYS A 84 -0.97 11.67 -16.37
CA LYS A 84 -0.50 11.61 -17.77
C LYS A 84 0.80 10.82 -17.91
N THR A 85 1.71 10.98 -16.94
CA THR A 85 2.97 10.25 -16.92
C THR A 85 2.75 8.76 -16.68
N LEU A 86 1.90 8.41 -15.70
CA LEU A 86 1.61 7.02 -15.37
C LEU A 86 0.91 6.31 -16.53
N VAL A 87 -0.11 6.94 -17.11
CA VAL A 87 -0.86 6.40 -18.26
C VAL A 87 0.05 6.13 -19.45
N LYS A 88 0.93 7.08 -19.77
CA LYS A 88 1.86 6.90 -20.88
C LYS A 88 2.90 5.82 -20.60
N TYR A 89 3.45 5.78 -19.39
CA TYR A 89 4.54 4.84 -19.07
C TYR A 89 4.02 3.41 -18.95
N TYR A 90 2.97 3.20 -18.16
CA TYR A 90 2.38 1.89 -17.90
C TYR A 90 1.37 1.48 -18.97
N THR A 91 1.26 2.24 -20.05
CA THR A 91 0.30 1.97 -21.15
C THR A 91 -1.12 1.71 -20.62
N TRP A 92 -1.53 2.45 -19.58
CA TRP A 92 -2.81 2.22 -18.90
C TRP A 92 -3.98 2.58 -19.81
N ASP A 93 -5.00 1.73 -19.76
CA ASP A 93 -6.31 2.06 -20.30
C ASP A 93 -7.22 2.71 -19.24
N SER A 94 -8.49 2.90 -19.57
CA SER A 94 -9.46 3.48 -18.63
C SER A 94 -9.74 2.59 -17.42
N TYR A 95 -9.65 1.26 -17.57
CA TYR A 95 -9.86 0.31 -16.49
C TYR A 95 -8.69 0.38 -15.50
N ASP A 96 -7.45 0.38 -15.98
CA ASP A 96 -6.26 0.49 -15.13
C ASP A 96 -6.26 1.80 -14.31
N VAL A 97 -6.67 2.92 -14.93
CA VAL A 97 -6.78 4.21 -14.24
C VAL A 97 -7.86 4.18 -13.16
N TRP A 98 -8.99 3.53 -13.45
CA TRP A 98 -10.07 3.36 -12.47
C TRP A 98 -9.63 2.48 -11.30
N GLU A 99 -9.02 1.31 -11.58
CA GLU A 99 -8.49 0.39 -10.56
C GLU A 99 -7.45 1.08 -9.67
N PHE A 100 -6.51 1.83 -10.27
CA PHE A 100 -5.56 2.63 -9.52
C PHE A 100 -6.26 3.64 -8.59
N GLY A 101 -7.30 4.32 -9.08
CA GLY A 101 -8.09 5.27 -8.30
C GLY A 101 -8.77 4.61 -7.11
N GLU A 102 -9.41 3.46 -7.30
CA GLU A 102 -10.07 2.71 -6.23
C GLU A 102 -9.07 2.25 -5.15
N LEU A 103 -7.92 1.70 -5.56
CA LEU A 103 -6.89 1.26 -4.62
C LEU A 103 -6.37 2.39 -3.74
N ILE A 104 -6.18 3.58 -4.33
CA ILE A 104 -5.79 4.79 -3.60
C ILE A 104 -6.88 5.21 -2.61
N GLU A 105 -8.13 5.27 -3.07
CA GLU A 105 -9.25 5.75 -2.25
C GLU A 105 -9.55 4.81 -1.08
N GLU A 106 -9.51 3.51 -1.33
CA GLU A 106 -9.70 2.51 -0.28
C GLU A 106 -8.54 2.53 0.72
N THR A 107 -7.30 2.64 0.24
CA THR A 107 -6.13 2.80 1.12
C THR A 107 -6.25 4.03 2.02
N LYS A 108 -6.68 5.15 1.45
CA LYS A 108 -6.92 6.39 2.21
C LYS A 108 -7.99 6.18 3.28
N THR A 109 -9.09 5.52 2.93
CA THR A 109 -10.21 5.26 3.85
C THR A 109 -9.74 4.44 5.05
N VAL A 110 -9.09 3.29 4.80
CA VAL A 110 -8.57 2.42 5.88
C VAL A 110 -7.55 3.16 6.75
N TRP A 111 -6.66 3.96 6.15
CA TRP A 111 -5.68 4.72 6.91
C TRP A 111 -6.30 5.80 7.80
N LEU A 112 -7.30 6.53 7.30
CA LEU A 112 -7.99 7.55 8.09
C LEU A 112 -8.77 6.94 9.26
N ASP A 113 -9.41 5.79 9.05
CA ASP A 113 -10.10 5.07 10.11
C ASP A 113 -9.12 4.60 11.19
N LEU A 114 -7.95 4.09 10.78
CA LEU A 114 -6.85 3.71 11.67
C LEU A 114 -6.24 4.92 12.41
N ASP A 115 -6.18 6.09 11.77
CA ASP A 115 -5.62 7.30 12.38
C ASP A 115 -6.52 7.87 13.47
N ALA A 116 -7.84 7.70 13.32
CA ALA A 116 -8.86 8.16 14.25
C ALA A 116 -9.08 7.24 15.46
N TYR A 117 -8.56 6.01 15.44
CA TYR A 117 -8.61 5.02 16.52
C TYR A 117 -7.54 5.27 17.58
#